data_AF-G0NA65-F1
#
_entry.id   AF-G0NA65-F1
#
_cell.length_a   1.000
_cell.length_b   1.000
_cell.length_c   1.000
_cell.angle_alpha   90.00
_cell.angle_beta   90.00
_cell.angle_gamma   90.00
#
_symmetry.space_group_name_H-M   'P 1'
#
loop_
_entity.id
_entity.type
_entity.pdbx_description
1 polymer ?
#
loop_
_entity_poly.entity_id
_entity_poly.type
_entity_poly.pdbx_seq_one_letter_code
_entity_poly.pdbx_strand_id
1 'polypeptide(L)'
;MSSATPAATTTKIYGVSQPISLANPTPQDLSLTCSLLQELKSFGSFEAKEETTKRIQVLQFLNVTVKKWIQGISAARLPNGKFFEAGGQVVSFGSYRLGVHSSGGDIDSVVIAPRQVTRTDFFTSLKDILIRNPNVKNLNAVEKAFVPIMTFEFAGVDVDLLFARLDLAVIPDKIDLTDDNLLKNMDQKSVRSLNGVRVAEKLLQLVPNRESFCMTLRAIKVWAKSHGVYSNAMGFFGGITWAILVARTCQLYPNASPSRLVQKVFYVFSTWNYPSPIVLCMPTRERSDMLALDNLCWGRNHADRFHLMPIITPAFPEQNSTHNVSRSTMEVIKKEMADALVICNDIFEGKSDWKFLFEEVNFYSQYKHFVVMKLDAKKEETENSYGGFLESRLRVLVGAFERNRGIKLAHLNPKKCQPTSKAQSIWFIGLEFDEVVKNMDLTREIDNFKWNLNVQAKQIAGFEEVELDISYVKRSQLIKYLPAAELKKGRFFVAKGSSEDNKENAGGLKRKCGDPMASVASKKLC
;
A
#
# COMPACT_ATOMS: atom_id res chain seq x y z
N MET A 1 -15.52 15.00 57.72
CA MET A 1 -15.63 15.46 56.32
C MET A 1 -14.23 15.51 55.74
N SER A 2 -13.87 14.53 54.91
CA SER A 2 -12.61 14.53 54.15
C SER A 2 -13.00 14.38 52.69
N SER A 3 -12.98 15.49 51.95
CA SER A 3 -13.28 15.53 50.53
C SER A 3 -12.14 14.87 49.76
N ALA A 4 -12.39 13.67 49.24
CA ALA A 4 -11.50 13.04 48.27
C ALA A 4 -11.60 13.81 46.95
N THR A 5 -10.51 14.44 46.56
CA THR A 5 -10.34 15.05 45.25
C THR A 5 -10.39 13.95 44.18
N PRO A 6 -11.21 14.06 43.13
CA PRO A 6 -11.24 13.05 42.08
C PRO A 6 -9.90 13.07 41.33
N ALA A 7 -9.27 11.90 41.21
CA ALA A 7 -8.07 11.72 40.41
C ALA A 7 -8.34 12.18 38.97
N ALA A 8 -7.59 13.16 38.49
CA ALA A 8 -7.64 13.60 37.10
C ALA A 8 -7.30 12.40 36.20
N THR A 9 -8.29 11.86 35.50
CA THR A 9 -8.09 10.89 34.42
C THR A 9 -7.33 11.60 33.30
N THR A 10 -6.00 11.51 33.31
CA THR A 10 -5.15 11.97 32.20
C THR A 10 -5.60 11.25 30.94
N THR A 11 -6.36 11.94 30.09
CA THR A 11 -6.83 11.40 28.81
C THR A 11 -5.59 11.04 28.00
N LYS A 12 -5.43 9.76 27.67
CA LYS A 12 -4.30 9.28 26.87
C LYS A 12 -4.32 10.00 25.52
N ILE A 13 -3.38 10.90 25.29
CA ILE A 13 -3.21 11.58 24.01
C ILE A 13 -2.57 10.58 23.05
N TYR A 14 -3.23 10.34 21.92
CA TYR A 14 -2.70 9.54 20.83
C TYR A 14 -2.08 10.49 19.79
N GLY A 15 -0.87 10.19 19.34
CA GLY A 15 -0.21 10.99 18.29
C GLY A 15 0.74 12.06 18.79
N VAL A 16 1.13 12.94 17.86
CA VAL A 16 2.06 14.07 18.11
C VAL A 16 1.37 15.40 18.38
N SER A 17 0.04 15.42 18.41
CA SER A 17 -0.76 16.64 18.58
C SER A 17 -2.04 16.35 19.35
N GLN A 18 -2.69 17.40 19.83
CA GLN A 18 -4.05 17.29 20.37
C GLN A 18 -5.04 16.82 19.28
N PRO A 19 -6.12 16.12 19.66
CA PRO A 19 -7.19 15.76 18.74
C PRO A 19 -7.89 17.02 18.21
N ILE A 20 -8.36 16.98 16.96
CA ILE A 20 -9.14 18.05 16.35
C ILE A 20 -10.56 18.08 16.93
N SER A 21 -11.13 16.91 17.21
CA SER A 21 -12.45 16.80 17.85
C SER A 21 -12.57 15.53 18.67
N LEU A 22 -13.20 15.66 19.83
CA LEU A 22 -13.55 14.57 20.75
C LEU A 22 -15.04 14.18 20.64
N ALA A 23 -15.76 14.73 19.67
CA ALA A 23 -17.20 14.47 19.51
C ALA A 23 -17.48 12.98 19.28
N ASN A 24 -18.48 12.46 20.01
CA ASN A 24 -18.99 11.11 19.81
C ASN A 24 -19.87 11.02 18.55
N PRO A 25 -20.09 9.82 18.00
CA PRO A 25 -20.92 9.65 16.81
C PRO A 25 -22.37 10.04 17.07
N THR A 26 -22.97 10.74 16.11
CA THR A 26 -24.42 10.99 16.09
C THR A 26 -25.20 9.76 15.62
N PRO A 27 -26.53 9.70 15.82
CA PRO A 27 -27.36 8.63 15.26
C PRO A 27 -27.24 8.49 13.73
N GLN A 28 -27.08 9.61 13.03
CA GLN A 28 -26.85 9.61 11.58
C GLN A 28 -25.50 8.98 11.23
N ASP A 29 -24.43 9.32 11.98
CA ASP A 29 -23.10 8.73 11.76
C ASP A 29 -23.12 7.20 11.91
N LEU A 30 -23.87 6.69 12.89
CA LEU A 30 -24.05 5.26 13.13
C LEU A 30 -24.85 4.59 12.00
N SER A 31 -25.95 5.20 11.56
CA SER A 31 -26.74 4.70 10.41
C SER A 31 -25.89 4.63 9.13
N LEU A 32 -25.13 5.68 8.83
CA LEU A 32 -24.22 5.73 7.69
C LEU A 32 -23.09 4.70 7.82
N THR A 33 -22.64 4.40 9.04
CA THR A 33 -21.66 3.32 9.29
C THR A 33 -22.25 1.95 8.96
N CYS A 34 -23.50 1.69 9.33
CA CYS A 34 -24.17 0.44 8.97
C CYS A 34 -24.30 0.28 7.45
N SER A 35 -24.71 1.34 6.75
CA SER A 35 -24.81 1.35 5.27
C SER A 35 -23.43 1.15 4.61
N LEU A 36 -22.38 1.83 5.12
CA LEU A 36 -21.00 1.64 4.66
C LEU A 36 -20.57 0.17 4.77
N LEU A 37 -20.87 -0.49 5.90
CA LEU A 37 -20.51 -1.89 6.10
C LEU A 37 -21.25 -2.84 5.15
N GLN A 38 -22.51 -2.54 4.81
CA GLN A 38 -23.26 -3.30 3.82
C GLN A 38 -22.62 -3.17 2.43
N GLU A 39 -22.24 -1.95 2.04
CA GLU A 39 -21.57 -1.71 0.76
C GLU A 39 -20.17 -2.36 0.71
N LEU A 40 -19.39 -2.32 1.79
CA LEU A 40 -18.10 -3.02 1.83
C LEU A 40 -18.24 -4.54 1.66
N LYS A 41 -19.37 -5.13 2.09
CA LYS A 41 -19.67 -6.54 1.84
C LYS A 41 -20.02 -6.79 0.36
N SER A 42 -20.79 -5.91 -0.28
CA SER A 42 -21.12 -6.04 -1.72
C SER A 42 -19.87 -6.00 -2.60
N PHE A 43 -18.86 -5.22 -2.22
CA PHE A 43 -17.56 -5.13 -2.89
C PHE A 43 -16.57 -6.25 -2.53
N GLY A 44 -17.02 -7.32 -1.84
CA GLY A 44 -16.17 -8.48 -1.51
C GLY A 44 -15.00 -8.15 -0.58
N SER A 45 -15.13 -7.07 0.21
CA SER A 45 -14.01 -6.60 1.02
C SER A 45 -13.71 -7.53 2.19
N PHE A 46 -14.71 -8.25 2.69
CA PHE A 46 -14.58 -9.20 3.81
C PHE A 46 -14.31 -10.61 3.32
N GLU A 47 -13.41 -11.30 4.01
CA GLU A 47 -13.10 -12.70 3.76
C GLU A 47 -14.19 -13.62 4.36
N ALA A 48 -14.42 -14.76 3.70
CA ALA A 48 -15.30 -15.81 4.21
C ALA A 48 -14.67 -16.53 5.43
N LYS A 49 -15.51 -17.02 6.36
CA LYS A 49 -15.02 -17.65 7.60
C LYS A 49 -14.15 -18.89 7.33
N GLU A 50 -14.46 -19.60 6.26
CA GLU A 50 -13.74 -20.80 5.81
C GLU A 50 -12.32 -20.45 5.36
N GLU A 51 -12.14 -19.36 4.61
CA GLU A 51 -10.83 -18.87 4.20
C GLU A 51 -10.00 -18.42 5.40
N THR A 52 -10.61 -17.67 6.33
CA THR A 52 -9.93 -17.28 7.57
C THR A 52 -9.47 -18.49 8.38
N THR A 53 -10.30 -19.53 8.46
CA THR A 53 -9.96 -20.79 9.14
C THR A 53 -8.78 -21.49 8.47
N LYS A 54 -8.77 -21.56 7.13
CA LYS A 54 -7.63 -22.10 6.37
C LYS A 54 -6.35 -21.34 6.70
N ARG A 55 -6.36 -20.00 6.69
CA ARG A 55 -5.17 -19.19 7.01
C ARG A 55 -4.63 -19.45 8.42
N ILE A 56 -5.52 -19.61 9.40
CA ILE A 56 -5.12 -19.96 10.76
C ILE A 56 -4.43 -21.33 10.79
N GLN A 57 -4.96 -22.33 10.08
CA GLN A 57 -4.35 -23.65 9.98
C GLN A 57 -2.97 -23.61 9.30
N VAL A 58 -2.82 -22.81 8.23
CA VAL A 58 -1.53 -22.58 7.56
C VAL A 58 -0.51 -21.99 8.53
N LEU A 59 -0.86 -20.92 9.25
CA LEU A 59 0.03 -20.28 10.22
C LEU A 59 0.41 -21.22 11.37
N GLN A 60 -0.54 -22.00 11.89
CA GLN A 60 -0.27 -23.00 12.94
C GLN A 60 0.69 -24.08 12.44
N PHE A 61 0.47 -24.60 11.23
CA PHE A 61 1.35 -25.58 10.62
C PHE A 61 2.77 -25.03 10.44
N LEU A 62 2.91 -23.82 9.89
CA LEU A 62 4.20 -23.17 9.70
C LEU A 62 4.91 -22.95 11.03
N ASN A 63 4.19 -22.49 12.06
CA ASN A 63 4.77 -22.26 13.38
C ASN A 63 5.30 -23.55 14.01
N VAL A 64 4.54 -24.66 13.94
CA VAL A 64 5.00 -25.97 14.44
C VAL A 64 6.21 -26.48 13.65
N THR A 65 6.18 -26.35 12.32
CA THR A 65 7.26 -26.79 11.44
C THR A 65 8.55 -26.02 11.73
N VAL A 66 8.45 -24.70 11.85
CA VAL A 66 9.59 -23.82 12.15
C VAL A 66 10.16 -24.10 13.53
N LYS A 67 9.34 -24.28 14.57
CA LYS A 67 9.82 -24.64 15.92
C LYS A 67 10.60 -25.97 15.90
N LYS A 68 10.06 -26.99 15.25
CA LYS A 68 10.76 -28.29 15.10
C LYS A 68 12.07 -28.16 14.33
N TRP A 69 12.07 -27.39 13.25
CA TRP A 69 13.26 -27.12 12.44
C TRP A 69 14.35 -26.39 13.23
N ILE A 70 14.01 -25.30 13.94
CA ILE A 70 14.93 -24.55 14.81
C ILE A 70 15.51 -25.45 15.91
N GLN A 71 14.68 -26.31 16.51
CA GLN A 71 15.11 -27.26 17.52
C GLN A 71 16.14 -28.26 16.96
N GLY A 72 15.92 -28.78 15.74
CA GLY A 72 16.86 -29.68 15.06
C GLY A 72 18.21 -29.03 14.78
N ILE A 73 18.20 -27.80 14.25
CA ILE A 73 19.44 -27.02 14.00
C ILE A 73 20.18 -26.71 15.31
N SER A 74 19.44 -26.33 16.35
CA SER A 74 20.02 -25.99 17.65
C SER A 74 20.66 -27.23 18.31
N ALA A 75 20.00 -28.38 18.26
CA ALA A 75 20.54 -29.63 18.78
C ALA A 75 21.82 -30.07 18.05
N ALA A 76 21.91 -29.87 16.74
CA ALA A 76 23.11 -30.22 15.96
C ALA A 76 24.32 -29.30 16.23
N ARG A 77 24.07 -28.05 16.67
CA ARG A 77 25.12 -27.04 16.87
C ARG A 77 25.52 -26.81 18.33
N LEU A 78 24.71 -27.27 19.28
CA LEU A 78 24.98 -27.10 20.71
C LEU A 78 25.73 -28.32 21.27
N PRO A 79 26.99 -28.17 21.73
CA PRO A 79 27.88 -29.29 22.06
C PRO A 79 27.56 -30.06 23.35
N ASN A 80 26.50 -29.71 24.10
CA ASN A 80 26.44 -30.06 25.54
C ASN A 80 25.37 -31.09 25.95
N GLY A 81 24.67 -31.75 25.03
CA GLY A 81 23.74 -32.86 25.35
C GLY A 81 22.55 -32.53 26.28
N LYS A 82 22.44 -31.29 26.77
CA LYS A 82 21.28 -30.80 27.52
C LYS A 82 20.20 -30.38 26.54
N PHE A 83 18.99 -30.89 26.75
CA PHE A 83 17.80 -30.39 26.05
C PHE A 83 17.71 -28.87 26.26
N PHE A 84 17.74 -28.13 25.15
CA PHE A 84 17.67 -26.68 25.13
C PHE A 84 16.55 -26.28 24.19
N GLU A 85 15.48 -25.71 24.73
CA GLU A 85 14.35 -25.22 23.93
C GLU A 85 14.73 -23.88 23.32
N ALA A 86 15.16 -23.90 22.06
CA ALA A 86 15.61 -22.71 21.36
C ALA A 86 14.45 -21.75 21.00
N GLY A 87 13.21 -22.27 21.07
CA GLY A 87 11.98 -21.55 20.74
C GLY A 87 11.86 -21.27 19.25
N GLY A 88 11.38 -20.07 18.93
CA GLY A 88 11.17 -19.57 17.58
C GLY A 88 9.70 -19.44 17.25
N GLN A 89 9.36 -18.56 16.31
CA GLN A 89 7.97 -18.28 15.99
C GLN A 89 7.80 -17.81 14.55
N VAL A 90 6.62 -18.08 14.00
CA VAL A 90 6.13 -17.46 12.76
C VAL A 90 5.14 -16.38 13.14
N VAL A 91 5.41 -15.14 12.73
CA VAL A 91 4.55 -13.99 13.00
C VAL A 91 4.03 -13.43 11.69
N SER A 92 2.72 -13.30 11.56
CA SER A 92 2.10 -12.64 10.42
C SER A 92 2.11 -11.12 10.58
N PHE A 93 2.24 -10.40 9.47
CA PHE A 93 2.17 -8.94 9.42
C PHE A 93 1.26 -8.47 8.28
N GLY A 94 1.43 -7.22 7.86
CA GLY A 94 0.75 -6.68 6.69
C GLY A 94 -0.77 -6.62 6.84
N SER A 95 -1.48 -6.82 5.73
CA SER A 95 -2.93 -6.65 5.69
C SER A 95 -3.68 -7.70 6.52
N TYR A 96 -3.11 -8.90 6.64
CA TYR A 96 -3.66 -9.96 7.47
C TYR A 96 -3.63 -9.57 8.95
N ARG A 97 -2.46 -9.15 9.45
CA ARG A 97 -2.28 -8.76 10.86
C ARG A 97 -3.12 -7.54 11.25
N LEU A 98 -3.29 -6.59 10.34
CA LEU A 98 -4.15 -5.42 10.54
C LEU A 98 -5.65 -5.76 10.43
N GLY A 99 -6.04 -7.00 10.12
CA GLY A 99 -7.44 -7.41 10.01
C GLY A 99 -8.18 -6.78 8.82
N VAL A 100 -7.46 -6.39 7.77
CA VAL A 100 -7.99 -5.70 6.57
C VAL A 100 -7.59 -6.40 5.26
N HIS A 101 -7.32 -7.70 5.34
CA HIS A 101 -7.15 -8.56 4.17
C HIS A 101 -8.51 -8.81 3.49
N SER A 102 -8.46 -9.12 2.21
CA SER A 102 -9.61 -9.51 1.37
C SER A 102 -9.40 -10.95 0.91
N SER A 103 -10.46 -11.57 0.39
CA SER A 103 -10.38 -12.91 -0.19
C SER A 103 -9.28 -12.97 -1.26
N GLY A 104 -8.52 -14.08 -1.27
CA GLY A 104 -7.38 -14.27 -2.17
C GLY A 104 -6.14 -13.42 -1.86
N GLY A 105 -6.07 -12.71 -0.73
CA GLY A 105 -4.85 -12.02 -0.32
C GLY A 105 -3.76 -12.97 0.18
N ASP A 106 -2.50 -12.55 0.15
CA ASP A 106 -1.37 -13.36 0.62
C ASP A 106 -1.22 -13.30 2.15
N ILE A 107 -0.57 -14.31 2.74
CA ILE A 107 -0.13 -14.26 4.14
C ILE A 107 1.32 -13.79 4.21
N ASP A 108 1.51 -12.50 4.49
CA ASP A 108 2.79 -11.93 4.89
C ASP A 108 3.23 -12.48 6.25
N SER A 109 4.33 -13.23 6.31
CA SER A 109 4.85 -13.85 7.53
C SER A 109 6.36 -13.73 7.67
N VAL A 110 6.85 -13.69 8.91
CA VAL A 110 8.29 -13.73 9.20
C VAL A 110 8.61 -14.82 10.21
N VAL A 111 9.66 -15.58 9.91
CA VAL A 111 10.30 -16.50 10.85
C VAL A 111 11.22 -15.70 11.75
N ILE A 112 10.95 -15.75 13.05
CA ILE A 112 11.84 -15.23 14.10
C ILE A 112 12.66 -16.38 14.66
N ALA A 113 13.97 -16.34 14.42
CA ALA A 113 14.89 -17.38 14.82
C ALA A 113 16.00 -16.87 15.76
N PRO A 114 16.54 -17.73 16.64
CA PRO A 114 17.65 -17.38 17.53
C PRO A 114 18.99 -17.30 16.77
N ARG A 115 20.02 -16.77 17.44
CA ARG A 115 21.33 -16.43 16.85
C ARG A 115 22.02 -17.58 16.13
N GLN A 116 21.81 -18.81 16.60
CA GLN A 116 22.42 -20.02 16.05
C GLN A 116 21.80 -20.47 14.73
N VAL A 117 20.64 -19.96 14.33
CA VAL A 117 19.99 -20.29 13.05
C VAL A 117 20.33 -19.22 12.04
N THR A 118 20.85 -19.62 10.88
CA THR A 118 21.32 -18.70 9.84
C THR A 118 20.31 -18.59 8.70
N ARG A 119 20.46 -17.53 7.91
CA ARG A 119 19.67 -17.35 6.68
C ARG A 119 19.95 -18.43 5.64
N THR A 120 21.17 -18.97 5.62
CA THR A 120 21.50 -20.11 4.77
C THR A 120 20.65 -21.31 5.17
N ASP A 121 20.49 -21.58 6.48
CA ASP A 121 19.64 -22.69 6.95
C ASP A 121 18.18 -22.50 6.49
N PHE A 122 17.68 -21.27 6.52
CA PHE A 122 16.34 -20.90 6.05
C PHE A 122 16.13 -21.22 4.56
N PHE A 123 17.09 -20.88 3.69
CA PHE A 123 16.97 -21.12 2.25
C PHE A 123 17.40 -22.52 1.79
N THR A 124 17.97 -23.32 2.69
CA THR A 124 18.40 -24.71 2.42
C THR A 124 17.51 -25.69 3.18
N SER A 125 17.82 -25.96 4.44
CA SER A 125 17.15 -26.98 5.25
C SER A 125 15.65 -26.73 5.46
N LEU A 126 15.20 -25.49 5.71
CA LEU A 126 13.76 -25.22 5.85
C LEU A 126 13.06 -25.34 4.50
N LYS A 127 13.67 -24.84 3.43
CA LYS A 127 13.19 -25.00 2.05
C LYS A 127 12.96 -26.48 1.72
N ASP A 128 13.93 -27.35 2.03
CA ASP A 128 13.81 -28.79 1.79
C ASP A 128 12.67 -29.44 2.60
N ILE A 129 12.47 -29.00 3.85
CA ILE A 129 11.34 -29.46 4.68
C ILE A 129 10.00 -29.05 4.05
N LEU A 130 9.90 -27.82 3.55
CA LEU A 130 8.67 -27.30 2.93
C LEU A 130 8.36 -28.02 1.60
N ILE A 131 9.35 -28.23 0.74
CA ILE A 131 9.19 -28.91 -0.56
C ILE A 131 8.69 -30.36 -0.39
N ARG A 132 9.08 -31.04 0.69
CA ARG A 132 8.62 -32.42 0.97
C ARG A 132 7.16 -32.50 1.39
N ASN A 133 6.52 -31.38 1.73
CA ASN A 133 5.11 -31.37 2.12
C ASN A 133 4.23 -31.32 0.86
N PRO A 134 3.32 -32.30 0.64
CA PRO A 134 2.46 -32.33 -0.54
C PRO A 134 1.47 -31.15 -0.64
N ASN A 135 1.23 -30.43 0.46
CA ASN A 135 0.39 -29.25 0.47
C ASN A 135 1.11 -27.98 0.00
N VAL A 136 2.43 -28.01 -0.14
CA VAL A 136 3.24 -26.88 -0.62
C VAL A 136 3.42 -27.00 -2.13
N LYS A 137 3.07 -25.96 -2.86
CA LYS A 137 3.25 -25.84 -4.32
C LYS A 137 3.98 -24.56 -4.67
N ASN A 138 4.57 -24.54 -5.86
CA ASN A 138 5.17 -23.35 -6.47
C ASN A 138 6.18 -22.61 -5.56
N LEU A 139 6.96 -23.36 -4.77
CA LEU A 139 7.93 -22.74 -3.86
C LEU A 139 9.06 -22.10 -4.65
N ASN A 140 9.17 -20.78 -4.51
CA ASN A 140 10.24 -19.97 -5.07
C ASN A 140 11.02 -19.28 -3.95
N ALA A 141 12.35 -19.23 -4.07
CA ALA A 141 13.24 -18.67 -3.07
C ALA A 141 14.11 -17.57 -3.68
N VAL A 142 13.97 -16.34 -3.19
CA VAL A 142 14.67 -15.17 -3.73
C VAL A 142 15.63 -14.60 -2.68
N GLU A 143 16.87 -15.10 -2.68
CA GLU A 143 17.88 -14.76 -1.66
C GLU A 143 18.56 -13.40 -1.85
N LYS A 144 18.69 -12.96 -3.11
CA LYS A 144 19.43 -11.76 -3.51
C LYS A 144 18.54 -10.50 -3.58
N ALA A 145 17.28 -10.59 -3.16
CA ALA A 145 16.38 -9.45 -3.09
C ALA A 145 16.75 -8.46 -1.97
N PHE A 146 16.21 -7.25 -2.05
CA PHE A 146 16.36 -6.21 -1.01
C PHE A 146 15.86 -6.70 0.36
N VAL A 147 14.78 -7.47 0.37
CA VAL A 147 14.31 -8.29 1.48
C VAL A 147 14.24 -9.74 0.97
N PRO A 148 15.11 -10.65 1.42
CA PRO A 148 15.07 -12.04 1.01
C PRO A 148 13.78 -12.73 1.45
N ILE A 149 13.19 -13.53 0.57
CA ILE A 149 11.86 -14.11 0.75
C ILE A 149 11.75 -15.51 0.15
N MET A 150 10.94 -16.38 0.76
CA MET A 150 10.39 -17.58 0.12
C MET A 150 8.90 -17.39 -0.10
N THR A 151 8.44 -17.57 -1.33
CA THR A 151 7.02 -17.47 -1.72
C THR A 151 6.52 -18.85 -2.12
N PHE A 152 5.35 -19.27 -1.66
CA PHE A 152 4.76 -20.57 -2.01
C PHE A 152 3.25 -20.58 -1.78
N GLU A 153 2.56 -21.48 -2.45
CA GLU A 153 1.15 -21.80 -2.18
C GLU A 153 1.11 -22.93 -1.14
N PHE A 154 0.38 -22.75 -0.04
CA PHE A 154 0.09 -23.80 0.94
C PHE A 154 -1.41 -24.07 0.97
N ALA A 155 -1.83 -25.27 0.54
CA ALA A 155 -3.24 -25.67 0.53
C ALA A 155 -4.18 -24.63 -0.13
N GLY A 156 -3.73 -24.03 -1.25
CA GLY A 156 -4.47 -22.99 -1.97
C GLY A 156 -4.38 -21.58 -1.38
N VAL A 157 -3.48 -21.34 -0.43
CA VAL A 157 -3.23 -20.01 0.15
C VAL A 157 -1.80 -19.57 -0.14
N ASP A 158 -1.63 -18.42 -0.76
CA ASP A 158 -0.31 -17.83 -1.03
C ASP A 158 0.34 -17.32 0.26
N VAL A 159 1.60 -17.67 0.46
CA VAL A 159 2.40 -17.36 1.65
C VAL A 159 3.72 -16.73 1.26
N ASP A 160 3.96 -15.57 1.86
CA ASP A 160 5.20 -14.80 1.76
C ASP A 160 5.98 -14.94 3.06
N LEU A 161 7.04 -15.75 3.05
CA LEU A 161 7.82 -16.08 4.24
C LEU A 161 9.17 -15.37 4.25
N LEU A 162 9.35 -14.46 5.20
CA LEU A 162 10.58 -13.74 5.48
C LEU A 162 11.38 -14.39 6.62
N PHE A 163 12.63 -13.97 6.80
CA PHE A 163 13.51 -14.48 7.86
C PHE A 163 14.21 -13.36 8.65
N ALA A 164 14.01 -13.36 9.96
CA ALA A 164 14.70 -12.48 10.90
C ALA A 164 15.43 -13.29 11.98
N ARG A 165 16.74 -13.07 12.09
CA ARG A 165 17.58 -13.66 13.13
C ARG A 165 17.82 -12.64 14.24
N LEU A 166 17.37 -12.93 15.46
CA LEU A 166 17.63 -12.09 16.63
C LEU A 166 18.95 -12.51 17.30
N ASP A 167 19.61 -11.57 17.98
CA ASP A 167 20.80 -11.85 18.80
C ASP A 167 20.43 -12.46 20.17
N LEU A 168 19.55 -13.46 20.16
CA LEU A 168 19.09 -14.16 21.36
C LEU A 168 19.39 -15.66 21.22
N ALA A 169 19.77 -16.32 22.32
CA ALA A 169 20.00 -17.76 22.32
C ALA A 169 18.67 -18.55 22.30
N VAL A 170 17.66 -18.01 22.99
CA VAL A 170 16.28 -18.54 23.04
C VAL A 170 15.33 -17.45 22.59
N ILE A 171 14.33 -17.80 21.79
CA ILE A 171 13.21 -16.90 21.47
C ILE A 171 12.04 -17.20 22.42
N PRO A 172 11.65 -16.27 23.31
CA PRO A 172 10.50 -16.44 24.18
C PRO A 172 9.19 -16.51 23.38
N ASP A 173 8.21 -17.28 23.87
CA ASP A 173 6.86 -17.34 23.25
C ASP A 173 6.14 -15.99 23.27
N LYS A 174 6.41 -15.16 24.27
CA LYS A 174 5.89 -13.79 24.40
C LYS A 174 7.03 -12.79 24.29
N ILE A 175 7.33 -12.37 23.07
CA ILE A 175 8.34 -11.34 22.79
C ILE A 175 7.66 -10.09 22.24
N ASP A 176 7.98 -8.94 22.83
CA ASP A 176 7.55 -7.64 22.31
C ASP A 176 8.47 -7.24 21.14
N LEU A 177 8.04 -7.54 19.92
CA LEU A 177 8.79 -7.19 18.73
C LEU A 177 8.90 -5.68 18.50
N THR A 178 8.15 -4.85 19.23
CA THR A 178 8.21 -3.39 19.11
C THR A 178 9.35 -2.75 19.89
N ASP A 179 10.09 -3.52 20.70
CA ASP A 179 11.29 -3.05 21.40
C ASP A 179 12.47 -2.88 20.43
N ASP A 180 12.99 -1.65 20.32
CA ASP A 180 14.16 -1.32 19.49
C ASP A 180 15.43 -2.03 19.92
N ASN A 181 15.56 -2.45 21.19
CA ASN A 181 16.75 -3.16 21.66
C ASN A 181 16.93 -4.52 20.99
N LEU A 182 15.85 -5.12 20.47
CA LEU A 182 15.93 -6.36 19.69
C LEU A 182 16.72 -6.20 18.38
N LEU A 183 16.85 -4.97 17.88
CA LEU A 183 17.56 -4.68 16.63
C LEU A 183 19.09 -4.61 16.81
N LYS A 184 19.58 -4.61 18.05
CA LYS A 184 21.02 -4.59 18.32
C LYS A 184 21.70 -5.82 17.72
N ASN A 185 22.83 -5.59 17.05
CA ASN A 185 23.63 -6.62 16.38
C ASN A 185 22.90 -7.41 15.26
N MET A 186 21.69 -6.99 14.85
CA MET A 186 21.01 -7.59 13.72
C MET A 186 21.60 -7.10 12.40
N ASP A 187 21.65 -7.99 11.41
CA ASP A 187 21.99 -7.58 10.05
C ASP A 187 20.82 -6.83 9.38
N GLN A 188 21.15 -5.96 8.42
CA GLN A 188 20.18 -5.07 7.80
C GLN A 188 19.04 -5.83 7.09
N LYS A 189 19.28 -7.03 6.55
CA LYS A 189 18.23 -7.83 5.89
C LYS A 189 17.22 -8.32 6.92
N SER A 190 17.68 -8.80 8.08
CA SER A 190 16.78 -9.21 9.16
C SER A 190 16.03 -8.03 9.80
N VAL A 191 16.64 -6.85 9.91
CA VAL A 191 15.93 -5.62 10.34
C VAL A 191 14.80 -5.29 9.37
N ARG A 192 15.07 -5.31 8.05
CA ARG A 192 14.04 -5.07 7.02
C ARG A 192 12.90 -6.09 7.08
N SER A 193 13.22 -7.37 7.25
CA SER A 193 12.21 -8.44 7.39
C SER A 193 11.35 -8.26 8.64
N LEU A 194 11.92 -7.75 9.73
CA LEU A 194 11.19 -7.55 10.98
C LEU A 194 10.35 -6.26 10.98
N ASN A 195 10.77 -5.23 10.23
CA ASN A 195 10.11 -3.92 10.21
C ASN A 195 8.62 -4.01 9.82
N GLY A 196 8.23 -4.92 8.93
CA GLY A 196 6.82 -5.14 8.57
C GLY A 196 5.95 -5.47 9.79
N VAL A 197 6.44 -6.35 10.68
CA VAL A 197 5.76 -6.69 11.94
C VAL A 197 5.77 -5.51 12.90
N ARG A 198 6.94 -4.90 13.11
CA ARG A 198 7.13 -3.79 14.07
C ARG A 198 6.19 -2.64 13.77
N VAL A 199 6.09 -2.26 12.49
CA VAL A 199 5.21 -1.19 12.03
C VAL A 199 3.74 -1.54 12.25
N ALA A 200 3.31 -2.75 11.91
CA ALA A 200 1.93 -3.18 12.11
C ALA A 200 1.53 -3.18 13.60
N GLU A 201 2.39 -3.69 14.48
CA GLU A 201 2.16 -3.67 15.92
C GLU A 201 2.12 -2.24 16.48
N LYS A 202 3.08 -1.38 16.11
CA LYS A 202 3.07 0.03 16.51
C LYS A 202 1.81 0.74 16.06
N LEU A 203 1.33 0.51 14.83
CA LEU A 203 0.06 1.06 14.34
C LEU A 203 -1.11 0.68 15.27
N LEU A 204 -1.24 -0.60 15.62
CA LEU A 204 -2.31 -1.10 16.48
C LEU A 204 -2.21 -0.62 17.93
N GLN A 205 -1.03 -0.20 18.39
CA GLN A 205 -0.81 0.45 19.69
C GLN A 205 -1.12 1.96 19.66
N LEU A 206 -0.98 2.59 18.50
CA LEU A 206 -1.09 4.05 18.30
C LEU A 206 -2.49 4.53 17.91
N VAL A 207 -3.44 3.62 17.70
CA VAL A 207 -4.85 3.94 17.41
C VAL A 207 -5.72 3.85 18.66
N PRO A 208 -6.68 4.78 18.86
CA PRO A 208 -7.59 4.77 20.01
C PRO A 208 -8.62 3.64 19.96
N ASN A 209 -9.20 3.38 18.78
CA ASN A 209 -10.15 2.30 18.56
C ASN A 209 -9.70 1.44 17.37
N ARG A 210 -9.38 0.17 17.64
CA ARG A 210 -8.89 -0.78 16.62
C ARG A 210 -9.96 -1.16 15.61
N GLU A 211 -11.19 -1.36 16.06
CA GLU A 211 -12.30 -1.75 15.18
C GLU A 211 -12.62 -0.63 14.18
N SER A 212 -12.76 0.61 14.65
CA SER A 212 -13.00 1.76 13.80
C SER A 212 -11.85 2.00 12.81
N PHE A 213 -10.61 1.81 13.25
CA PHE A 213 -9.43 1.84 12.40
C PHE A 213 -9.52 0.79 11.28
N CYS A 214 -9.76 -0.49 11.60
CA CYS A 214 -9.83 -1.58 10.62
C CYS A 214 -10.95 -1.35 9.61
N MET A 215 -12.15 -0.96 10.05
CA MET A 215 -13.29 -0.68 9.16
C MET A 215 -13.01 0.49 8.21
N THR A 216 -12.43 1.58 8.74
CA THR A 216 -12.07 2.75 7.93
C THR A 216 -10.99 2.39 6.91
N LEU A 217 -9.93 1.69 7.34
CA LEU A 217 -8.84 1.27 6.46
C LEU A 217 -9.34 0.33 5.35
N ARG A 218 -10.31 -0.54 5.66
CA ARG A 218 -10.96 -1.39 4.67
C ARG A 218 -11.66 -0.55 3.58
N ALA A 219 -12.43 0.46 3.97
CA ALA A 219 -13.09 1.37 3.03
C ALA A 219 -12.08 2.15 2.17
N ILE A 220 -11.04 2.72 2.78
CA ILE A 220 -10.01 3.46 2.06
C ILE A 220 -9.24 2.57 1.09
N LYS A 221 -8.98 1.30 1.43
CA LYS A 221 -8.35 0.35 0.50
C LYS A 221 -9.22 0.02 -0.71
N VAL A 222 -10.52 -0.18 -0.52
CA VAL A 222 -11.46 -0.42 -1.64
C VAL A 222 -11.48 0.81 -2.55
N TRP A 223 -11.69 2.00 -1.98
CA TRP A 223 -11.66 3.26 -2.71
C TRP A 223 -10.34 3.46 -3.48
N ALA A 224 -9.19 3.32 -2.81
CA ALA A 224 -7.89 3.56 -3.43
C ALA A 224 -7.60 2.61 -4.61
N LYS A 225 -8.06 1.36 -4.53
CA LYS A 225 -7.97 0.39 -5.64
C LYS A 225 -8.90 0.77 -6.79
N SER A 226 -10.18 1.06 -6.52
CA SER A 226 -11.16 1.45 -7.53
C SER A 226 -10.81 2.75 -8.26
N HIS A 227 -10.11 3.66 -7.58
CA HIS A 227 -9.68 4.95 -8.13
C HIS A 227 -8.27 4.92 -8.73
N GLY A 228 -7.60 3.77 -8.78
CA GLY A 228 -6.28 3.65 -9.41
C GLY A 228 -5.15 4.37 -8.66
N VAL A 229 -5.26 4.56 -7.35
CA VAL A 229 -4.24 5.23 -6.50
C VAL A 229 -3.62 4.28 -5.46
N TYR A 230 -3.61 2.97 -5.76
CA TYR A 230 -3.04 1.92 -4.91
C TYR A 230 -1.91 1.16 -5.63
N SER A 231 -0.67 1.64 -5.53
CA SER A 231 0.55 0.91 -5.96
C SER A 231 1.83 1.67 -5.61
N ASN A 232 2.58 1.21 -4.59
CA ASN A 232 3.85 1.85 -4.22
C ASN A 232 4.93 1.72 -5.31
N ALA A 233 4.96 0.60 -6.04
CA ALA A 233 5.93 0.37 -7.11
C ALA A 233 5.80 1.39 -8.25
N MET A 234 4.56 1.83 -8.50
CA MET A 234 4.18 2.75 -9.56
C MET A 234 4.07 4.22 -9.11
N GLY A 235 4.48 4.53 -7.87
CA GLY A 235 4.51 5.90 -7.34
C GLY A 235 3.25 6.36 -6.63
N PHE A 236 2.26 5.49 -6.45
CA PHE A 236 1.09 5.75 -5.61
C PHE A 236 1.26 5.22 -4.18
N PHE A 237 0.23 5.32 -3.35
CA PHE A 237 0.30 4.83 -1.98
C PHE A 237 0.11 3.31 -1.90
N GLY A 238 0.98 2.65 -1.13
CA GLY A 238 0.82 1.24 -0.75
C GLY A 238 -0.07 1.05 0.47
N GLY A 239 -0.34 -0.20 0.81
CA GLY A 239 -1.24 -0.55 1.93
C GLY A 239 -0.79 0.03 3.28
N ILE A 240 0.52 0.06 3.55
CA ILE A 240 1.04 0.62 4.81
C ILE A 240 0.88 2.14 4.89
N THR A 241 1.07 2.84 3.76
CA THR A 241 0.87 4.29 3.68
C THR A 241 -0.58 4.65 4.01
N TRP A 242 -1.54 3.94 3.38
CA TRP A 242 -2.96 4.12 3.70
C TRP A 242 -3.28 3.81 5.16
N ALA A 243 -2.67 2.78 5.75
CA ALA A 243 -2.82 2.46 7.17
C ALA A 243 -2.32 3.59 8.07
N ILE A 244 -1.18 4.21 7.75
CA ILE A 244 -0.65 5.35 8.52
C ILE A 244 -1.60 6.56 8.44
N LEU A 245 -2.13 6.88 7.25
CA LEU A 245 -3.08 7.97 7.07
C LEU A 245 -4.36 7.76 7.90
N VAL A 246 -4.92 6.55 7.84
CA VAL A 246 -6.12 6.19 8.62
C VAL A 246 -5.82 6.22 10.12
N ALA A 247 -4.68 5.69 10.56
CA ALA A 247 -4.27 5.74 11.96
C ALA A 247 -4.15 7.19 12.45
N ARG A 248 -3.52 8.07 11.65
CA ARG A 248 -3.40 9.49 12.00
C ARG A 248 -4.76 10.17 12.11
N THR A 249 -5.69 9.84 11.22
CA THR A 249 -7.07 10.34 11.30
C THR A 249 -7.76 9.86 12.58
N CYS A 250 -7.58 8.60 12.96
CA CYS A 250 -8.11 8.08 14.23
C CYS A 250 -7.52 8.82 15.44
N GLN A 251 -6.24 9.20 15.41
CA GLN A 251 -5.62 10.01 16.48
C GLN A 251 -6.26 11.41 16.58
N LEU A 252 -6.59 12.01 15.44
CA LEU A 252 -7.19 13.35 15.37
C LEU A 252 -8.69 13.35 15.74
N TYR A 253 -9.37 12.22 15.58
CA TYR A 253 -10.81 12.04 15.84
C TYR A 253 -11.07 10.73 16.62
N PRO A 254 -10.63 10.62 17.88
CA PRO A 254 -10.57 9.35 18.60
C PRO A 254 -11.93 8.67 18.86
N ASN A 255 -13.01 9.44 18.90
CA ASN A 255 -14.35 8.96 19.18
C ASN A 255 -15.23 8.86 17.92
N ALA A 256 -14.72 9.20 16.74
CA ALA A 256 -15.52 9.23 15.51
C ALA A 256 -15.85 7.82 14.98
N SER A 257 -17.03 7.67 14.37
CA SER A 257 -17.43 6.43 13.70
C SER A 257 -16.64 6.19 12.40
N PRO A 258 -16.61 4.95 11.88
CA PRO A 258 -15.98 4.65 10.59
C PRO A 258 -16.48 5.52 9.43
N SER A 259 -17.78 5.78 9.31
CA SER A 259 -18.34 6.66 8.27
C SER A 259 -17.73 8.06 8.31
N ARG A 260 -17.60 8.62 9.52
CA ARG A 260 -17.02 9.94 9.73
C ARG A 260 -15.51 9.93 9.51
N LEU A 261 -14.83 8.88 9.97
CA LEU A 261 -13.38 8.72 9.78
C LEU A 261 -13.02 8.67 8.29
N VAL A 262 -13.79 7.96 7.45
CA VAL A 262 -13.58 7.96 5.98
C VAL A 262 -13.64 9.38 5.41
N GLN A 263 -14.68 10.16 5.73
CA GLN A 263 -14.77 11.56 5.33
C GLN A 263 -13.56 12.38 5.83
N LYS A 264 -13.15 12.17 7.08
CA LYS A 264 -12.03 12.91 7.69
C LYS A 264 -10.67 12.55 7.11
N VAL A 265 -10.45 11.31 6.64
CA VAL A 265 -9.24 10.94 5.90
C VAL A 265 -9.10 11.84 4.67
N PHE A 266 -10.16 11.94 3.86
CA PHE A 266 -10.12 12.79 2.66
C PHE A 266 -9.97 14.27 2.99
N TYR A 267 -10.69 14.77 3.99
CA TYR A 267 -10.59 16.17 4.42
C TYR A 267 -9.16 16.53 4.87
N VAL A 268 -8.59 15.74 5.79
CA VAL A 268 -7.28 16.03 6.38
C VAL A 268 -6.19 15.98 5.32
N PHE A 269 -6.17 14.95 4.45
CA PHE A 269 -5.03 14.73 3.55
C PHE A 269 -5.15 15.39 2.18
N SER A 270 -6.35 15.82 1.75
CA SER A 270 -6.50 16.71 0.59
C SER A 270 -6.06 18.14 0.90
N THR A 271 -6.25 18.59 2.15
CA THR A 271 -5.88 19.94 2.62
C THR A 271 -4.52 20.01 3.33
N TRP A 272 -3.83 18.87 3.45
CA TRP A 272 -2.53 18.80 4.11
C TRP A 272 -1.47 19.63 3.38
N ASN A 273 -0.67 20.39 4.14
CA ASN A 273 0.38 21.25 3.61
C ASN A 273 1.68 20.47 3.33
N TYR A 274 1.67 19.65 2.27
CA TYR A 274 2.85 18.96 1.77
C TYR A 274 3.96 19.95 1.35
N PRO A 275 5.25 19.67 1.63
CA PRO A 275 5.82 18.38 2.03
C PRO A 275 5.97 18.18 3.55
N SER A 276 5.16 18.86 4.39
CA SER A 276 5.20 18.60 5.85
C SER A 276 4.93 17.12 6.14
N PRO A 277 5.75 16.44 6.97
CA PRO A 277 5.63 14.99 7.14
C PRO A 277 4.43 14.60 7.99
N ILE A 278 3.84 13.47 7.64
CA ILE A 278 2.79 12.83 8.44
C ILE A 278 3.44 11.78 9.34
N VAL A 279 3.36 12.01 10.65
CA VAL A 279 3.95 11.17 11.71
C VAL A 279 2.87 10.75 12.71
N LEU A 280 2.99 9.53 13.24
CA LEU A 280 2.04 8.97 14.23
C LEU A 280 2.53 9.03 15.67
N CYS A 281 3.82 9.22 15.86
CA CYS A 281 4.47 9.34 17.16
C CYS A 281 5.70 10.22 17.00
N MET A 282 6.22 10.72 18.11
CA MET A 282 7.47 11.46 18.07
C MET A 282 8.57 10.52 17.57
N PRO A 283 9.41 10.95 16.62
CA PRO A 283 10.53 10.16 16.16
C PRO A 283 11.42 9.77 17.34
N THR A 284 12.04 8.60 17.23
CA THR A 284 12.97 8.10 18.25
C THR A 284 14.14 9.09 18.40
N ARG A 285 14.55 9.34 19.65
CA ARG A 285 15.77 10.15 19.91
C ARG A 285 16.98 9.48 19.29
N GLU A 286 18.00 10.26 18.95
CA GLU A 286 19.27 9.78 18.40
C GLU A 286 19.81 8.57 19.19
N ARG A 287 20.02 7.46 18.47
CA ARG A 287 20.50 6.19 19.04
C ARG A 287 21.98 6.00 18.74
N SER A 288 22.84 6.58 19.58
CA SER A 288 24.30 6.40 19.46
C SER A 288 24.73 4.93 19.64
N ASP A 289 23.92 4.10 20.27
CA ASP A 289 24.13 2.66 20.42
C ASP A 289 23.83 1.85 19.15
N MET A 290 23.18 2.44 18.14
CA MET A 290 22.81 1.79 16.87
C MET A 290 22.99 2.72 15.65
N LEU A 291 24.14 3.41 15.55
CA LEU A 291 24.44 4.39 14.50
C LEU A 291 24.13 3.93 13.07
N ALA A 292 24.43 2.67 12.74
CA ALA A 292 24.16 2.12 11.41
C ALA A 292 22.67 2.09 11.06
N LEU A 293 21.80 1.88 12.06
CA LEU A 293 20.34 1.93 11.90
C LEU A 293 19.82 3.36 12.00
N ASP A 294 20.39 4.18 12.88
CA ASP A 294 20.03 5.60 13.01
C ASP A 294 20.22 6.34 11.67
N ASN A 295 21.32 6.07 10.96
CA ASN A 295 21.58 6.63 9.62
C ASN A 295 20.55 6.23 8.55
N LEU A 296 19.74 5.19 8.78
CA LEU A 296 18.64 4.79 7.89
C LEU A 296 17.33 5.52 8.17
N CYS A 297 17.26 6.28 9.27
CA CYS A 297 16.08 7.05 9.64
C CYS A 297 15.86 8.20 8.65
N TRP A 298 14.60 8.45 8.35
CA TRP A 298 14.19 9.53 7.45
C TRP A 298 14.60 10.90 8.01
N GLY A 299 15.15 11.74 7.15
CA GLY A 299 15.67 13.07 7.51
C GLY A 299 17.18 13.09 7.73
N ARG A 300 17.84 11.92 7.81
CA ARG A 300 19.31 11.81 7.90
C ARG A 300 19.98 11.93 6.53
N ASN A 301 19.32 11.51 5.45
CA ASN A 301 19.86 11.62 4.11
C ASN A 301 19.48 12.98 3.47
N HIS A 302 20.42 13.67 2.84
CA HIS A 302 20.14 14.91 2.11
C HIS A 302 19.08 14.75 1.02
N ALA A 303 19.01 13.56 0.40
CA ALA A 303 18.00 13.25 -0.61
C ALA A 303 16.56 13.30 -0.05
N ASP A 304 16.38 13.07 1.24
CA ASP A 304 15.05 13.07 1.89
C ASP A 304 14.35 14.42 1.83
N ARG A 305 15.11 15.51 1.67
CA ARG A 305 14.60 16.88 1.54
C ARG A 305 13.79 17.11 0.26
N PHE A 306 13.90 16.22 -0.72
CA PHE A 306 13.19 16.29 -1.99
C PHE A 306 11.91 15.44 -2.02
N HIS A 307 11.56 14.75 -0.93
CA HIS A 307 10.33 13.98 -0.86
C HIS A 307 9.10 14.89 -0.89
N LEU A 308 8.14 14.55 -1.75
CA LEU A 308 6.95 15.38 -2.03
C LEU A 308 5.83 15.19 -1.00
N MET A 309 5.55 13.94 -0.60
CA MET A 309 4.47 13.61 0.33
C MET A 309 4.94 12.70 1.48
N PRO A 310 5.90 13.12 2.33
CA PRO A 310 6.52 12.23 3.31
C PRO A 310 5.51 11.68 4.33
N ILE A 311 5.35 10.36 4.37
CA ILE A 311 4.51 9.62 5.32
C ILE A 311 5.41 8.61 6.02
N ILE A 312 5.60 8.81 7.33
CA ILE A 312 6.70 8.18 8.06
C ILE A 312 6.21 6.98 8.85
N THR A 313 6.89 5.85 8.72
CA THR A 313 6.58 4.64 9.48
C THR A 313 6.89 4.84 10.97
N PRO A 314 6.02 4.38 11.90
CA PRO A 314 6.15 4.65 13.33
C PRO A 314 7.18 3.81 14.10
N ALA A 315 7.83 2.83 13.45
CA ALA A 315 8.81 1.97 14.11
C ALA A 315 10.23 2.33 13.67
N PHE A 316 11.15 2.41 14.62
CA PHE A 316 12.58 2.59 14.35
C PHE A 316 13.16 1.38 13.58
N PRO A 317 14.04 1.60 12.59
CA PRO A 317 14.40 2.91 12.01
C PRO A 317 13.27 3.46 11.13
N GLU A 318 12.81 4.68 11.42
CA GLU A 318 11.65 5.30 10.77
C GLU A 318 11.96 5.64 9.32
N GLN A 319 11.13 5.21 8.36
CA GLN A 319 11.36 5.43 6.94
C GLN A 319 10.17 6.11 6.26
N ASN A 320 10.44 6.77 5.12
CA ASN A 320 9.39 7.32 4.29
C ASN A 320 8.72 6.24 3.43
N SER A 321 7.42 5.99 3.66
CA SER A 321 6.64 4.98 2.93
C SER A 321 6.16 5.46 1.55
N THR A 322 6.50 6.68 1.13
CA THR A 322 6.08 7.31 -0.13
C THR A 322 7.25 7.89 -0.94
N HIS A 323 8.46 7.35 -0.78
CA HIS A 323 9.65 7.80 -1.51
C HIS A 323 9.52 7.70 -3.05
N ASN A 324 8.58 6.90 -3.57
CA ASN A 324 8.33 6.75 -5.01
C ASN A 324 7.34 7.77 -5.58
N VAL A 325 6.72 8.62 -4.76
CA VAL A 325 5.75 9.61 -5.23
C VAL A 325 6.45 10.66 -6.09
N SER A 326 5.90 10.87 -7.27
CA SER A 326 6.29 11.88 -8.25
C SER A 326 5.34 13.08 -8.21
N ARG A 327 5.60 14.13 -9.01
CA ARG A 327 4.72 15.31 -9.06
C ARG A 327 3.33 14.95 -9.60
N SER A 328 3.29 14.17 -10.69
CA SER A 328 2.06 13.72 -11.33
C SER A 328 1.23 12.85 -10.41
N THR A 329 1.86 11.86 -9.76
CA THR A 329 1.15 10.97 -8.84
C THR A 329 0.65 11.72 -7.60
N MET A 330 1.41 12.67 -7.07
CA MET A 330 0.93 13.57 -6.01
C MET A 330 -0.31 14.36 -6.43
N GLU A 331 -0.31 14.96 -7.62
CA GLU A 331 -1.46 15.71 -8.14
C GLU A 331 -2.71 14.83 -8.30
N VAL A 332 -2.54 13.63 -8.88
CA VAL A 332 -3.63 12.64 -9.02
C VAL A 332 -4.17 12.25 -7.64
N ILE A 333 -3.31 11.91 -6.67
CA ILE A 333 -3.74 11.53 -5.31
C ILE A 333 -4.53 12.67 -4.66
N LYS A 334 -4.03 13.91 -4.72
CA LYS A 334 -4.72 15.07 -4.12
C LYS A 334 -6.08 15.32 -4.76
N LYS A 335 -6.16 15.22 -6.09
CA LYS A 335 -7.42 15.37 -6.84
C LYS A 335 -8.43 14.28 -6.47
N GLU A 336 -8.02 13.02 -6.49
CA GLU A 336 -8.90 11.89 -6.14
C GLU A 336 -9.40 12.00 -4.69
N MET A 337 -8.55 12.40 -3.73
CA MET A 337 -8.98 12.66 -2.35
C MET A 337 -9.99 13.81 -2.25
N ALA A 338 -9.80 14.89 -3.02
CA ALA A 338 -10.71 16.04 -3.02
C ALA A 338 -12.08 15.67 -3.62
N ASP A 339 -12.09 14.91 -4.72
CA ASP A 339 -13.33 14.42 -5.33
C ASP A 339 -14.05 13.42 -4.39
N ALA A 340 -13.31 12.55 -3.71
CA ALA A 340 -13.86 11.64 -2.70
C ALA A 340 -14.46 12.38 -1.50
N LEU A 341 -13.86 13.50 -1.07
CA LEU A 341 -14.42 14.35 -0.03
C LEU A 341 -15.77 14.93 -0.42
N VAL A 342 -15.93 15.38 -1.68
CA VAL A 342 -17.21 15.87 -2.20
C VAL A 342 -18.27 14.78 -2.15
N ILE A 343 -17.94 13.57 -2.62
CA ILE A 343 -18.86 12.41 -2.56
C ILE A 343 -19.25 12.10 -1.11
N CYS A 344 -18.28 12.10 -0.19
CA CYS A 344 -18.57 11.88 1.23
C CYS A 344 -19.54 12.95 1.77
N ASN A 345 -19.33 14.23 1.45
CA ASN A 345 -20.24 15.29 1.89
C ASN A 345 -21.65 15.10 1.33
N ASP A 346 -21.77 14.74 0.04
CA ASP A 346 -23.06 14.43 -0.57
C ASP A 346 -23.76 13.24 0.13
N ILE A 347 -23.01 12.20 0.55
CA ILE A 347 -23.56 11.08 1.34
C ILE A 347 -24.08 11.57 2.70
N PHE A 348 -23.32 12.40 3.41
CA PHE A 348 -23.73 12.97 4.70
C PHE A 348 -24.95 13.91 4.57
N GLU A 349 -25.16 14.52 3.40
CA GLU A 349 -26.32 15.34 3.09
C GLU A 349 -27.51 14.54 2.51
N GLY A 350 -27.37 13.22 2.33
CA GLY A 350 -28.42 12.36 1.78
C GLY A 350 -28.62 12.49 0.26
N LYS A 351 -27.63 13.02 -0.46
CA LYS A 351 -27.63 13.24 -1.92
C LYS A 351 -26.95 12.13 -2.72
N SER A 352 -26.22 11.24 -2.05
CA SER A 352 -25.45 10.16 -2.67
C SER A 352 -25.34 8.95 -1.73
N ASP A 353 -24.80 7.86 -2.26
CA ASP A 353 -24.62 6.58 -1.58
C ASP A 353 -23.15 6.13 -1.61
N TRP A 354 -22.75 5.28 -0.67
CA TRP A 354 -21.39 4.74 -0.58
C TRP A 354 -20.93 4.01 -1.85
N LYS A 355 -21.86 3.43 -2.63
CA LYS A 355 -21.55 2.81 -3.91
C LYS A 355 -20.79 3.74 -4.85
N PHE A 356 -21.14 5.03 -4.90
CA PHE A 356 -20.47 6.01 -5.78
C PHE A 356 -19.06 6.35 -5.33
N LEU A 357 -18.76 6.19 -4.04
CA LEU A 357 -17.40 6.32 -3.51
C LEU A 357 -16.52 5.14 -3.95
N PHE A 358 -17.07 3.95 -4.13
CA PHE A 358 -16.29 2.75 -4.48
C PHE A 358 -16.32 2.40 -5.96
N GLU A 359 -17.11 3.11 -6.75
CA GLU A 359 -17.26 2.90 -8.18
C GLU A 359 -15.96 3.23 -8.93
N GLU A 360 -15.50 2.31 -9.78
CA GLU A 360 -14.33 2.50 -10.64
C GLU A 360 -14.52 3.73 -11.54
N VAL A 361 -13.56 4.65 -11.54
CA VAL A 361 -13.56 5.78 -12.47
C VAL A 361 -12.94 5.33 -13.78
N ASN A 362 -13.61 5.59 -14.90
CA ASN A 362 -13.12 5.19 -16.21
C ASN A 362 -11.87 6.01 -16.60
N PHE A 363 -10.70 5.44 -16.37
CA PHE A 363 -9.40 6.02 -16.71
C PHE A 363 -9.28 6.44 -18.18
N TYR A 364 -9.80 5.62 -19.10
CA TYR A 364 -9.69 5.84 -20.55
C TYR A 364 -10.52 7.04 -21.04
N SER A 365 -11.54 7.45 -20.27
CA SER A 365 -12.36 8.61 -20.57
C SER A 365 -11.72 9.93 -20.11
N GLN A 366 -10.79 9.88 -19.15
CA GLN A 366 -10.18 11.06 -18.52
C GLN A 366 -9.20 11.79 -19.45
N TYR A 367 -8.49 11.07 -20.32
CA TYR A 367 -7.41 11.61 -21.13
C TYR A 367 -7.70 11.51 -22.62
N LYS A 368 -7.17 12.44 -23.40
CA LYS A 368 -7.23 12.40 -24.88
C LYS A 368 -6.05 11.64 -25.48
N HIS A 369 -4.94 11.55 -24.73
CA HIS A 369 -3.63 11.09 -25.16
C HIS A 369 -3.11 10.03 -24.21
N PHE A 370 -2.52 8.97 -24.76
CA PHE A 370 -2.02 7.83 -23.99
C PHE A 370 -0.66 7.36 -24.51
N VAL A 371 0.12 6.79 -23.61
CA VAL A 371 1.24 5.90 -23.94
C VAL A 371 0.82 4.49 -23.55
N VAL A 372 0.85 3.59 -24.52
CA VAL A 372 0.54 2.17 -24.35
C VAL A 372 1.85 1.41 -24.25
N MET A 373 1.94 0.51 -23.28
CA MET A 373 3.08 -0.38 -23.11
C MET A 373 2.55 -1.80 -23.22
N LYS A 374 2.94 -2.52 -24.27
CA LYS A 374 2.50 -3.88 -24.57
C LYS A 374 3.69 -4.82 -24.41
N LEU A 375 3.55 -5.76 -23.48
CA LEU A 375 4.50 -6.83 -23.23
C LEU A 375 3.93 -8.14 -23.76
N ASP A 376 4.68 -8.80 -24.63
CA ASP A 376 4.39 -10.12 -25.18
C ASP A 376 5.51 -11.09 -24.78
N ALA A 377 5.15 -12.16 -24.08
CA ALA A 377 6.06 -13.23 -23.71
C ALA A 377 5.61 -14.57 -24.31
N LYS A 378 6.53 -15.53 -24.41
CA LYS A 378 6.22 -16.89 -24.89
C LYS A 378 5.44 -17.73 -23.86
N LYS A 379 5.58 -17.41 -22.56
CA LYS A 379 5.01 -18.15 -21.43
C LYS A 379 4.47 -17.19 -20.38
N GLU A 380 3.46 -17.65 -19.62
CA GLU A 380 2.86 -16.91 -18.50
C GLU A 380 3.87 -16.62 -17.38
N GLU A 381 4.74 -17.58 -17.01
CA GLU A 381 5.78 -17.35 -15.98
C GLU A 381 6.76 -16.23 -16.37
N THR A 382 7.19 -16.22 -17.63
CA THR A 382 8.08 -15.20 -18.19
C THR A 382 7.42 -13.83 -18.18
N GLU A 383 6.14 -13.76 -18.57
CA GLU A 383 5.34 -12.54 -18.50
C GLU A 383 5.23 -12.05 -17.06
N ASN A 384 4.91 -12.92 -16.10
CA ASN A 384 4.75 -12.54 -14.70
C ASN A 384 6.05 -11.98 -14.11
N SER A 385 7.17 -12.66 -14.36
CA SER A 385 8.50 -12.23 -13.88
C SER A 385 8.93 -10.90 -14.50
N TYR A 386 8.87 -10.79 -15.83
CA TYR A 386 9.27 -9.57 -16.53
C TYR A 386 8.28 -8.43 -16.31
N GLY A 387 6.99 -8.73 -16.22
CA GLY A 387 5.92 -7.79 -15.91
C GLY A 387 6.16 -7.11 -14.58
N GLY A 388 6.44 -7.86 -13.50
CA GLY A 388 6.80 -7.27 -12.20
C GLY A 388 8.08 -6.42 -12.26
N PHE A 389 9.06 -6.84 -13.07
CA PHE A 389 10.25 -6.02 -13.35
C PHE A 389 9.89 -4.72 -14.07
N LEU A 390 9.07 -4.76 -15.11
CA LEU A 390 8.62 -3.58 -15.85
C LEU A 390 7.82 -2.62 -14.95
N GLU A 391 6.82 -3.13 -14.21
CA GLU A 391 5.97 -2.37 -13.30
C GLU A 391 6.78 -1.57 -12.27
N SER A 392 7.83 -2.17 -11.73
CA SER A 392 8.73 -1.54 -10.78
C SER A 392 9.71 -0.52 -11.42
N ARG A 393 9.63 -0.28 -12.74
CA ARG A 393 10.38 0.78 -13.44
C ARG A 393 9.47 1.78 -14.16
N LEU A 394 8.16 1.54 -14.30
CA LEU A 394 7.24 2.46 -14.98
C LEU A 394 7.26 3.88 -14.40
N ARG A 395 7.49 4.03 -13.09
CA ARG A 395 7.66 5.36 -12.46
C ARG A 395 8.83 6.17 -13.02
N VAL A 396 9.87 5.51 -13.53
CA VAL A 396 11.03 6.19 -14.16
C VAL A 396 10.61 6.82 -15.48
N LEU A 397 9.74 6.15 -16.24
CA LEU A 397 9.16 6.70 -17.47
C LEU A 397 8.24 7.89 -17.17
N VAL A 398 7.39 7.78 -16.14
CA VAL A 398 6.58 8.93 -15.65
C VAL A 398 7.49 10.11 -15.29
N GLY A 399 8.58 9.87 -14.56
CA GLY A 399 9.55 10.92 -14.23
C GLY A 399 10.27 11.50 -15.45
N ALA A 400 10.44 10.74 -16.54
CA ALA A 400 10.96 11.26 -17.80
C ALA A 400 9.96 12.20 -18.47
N PHE A 401 8.68 11.82 -18.48
CA PHE A 401 7.60 12.67 -18.99
C PHE A 401 7.44 13.95 -18.16
N GLU A 402 7.54 13.90 -16.84
CA GLU A 402 7.47 15.10 -15.97
C GLU A 402 8.58 16.13 -16.23
N ARG A 403 9.73 15.70 -16.78
CA ARG A 403 10.81 16.62 -17.16
C ARG A 403 10.57 17.29 -18.51
N ASN A 404 9.66 16.75 -19.30
CA ASN A 404 9.28 17.35 -20.58
C ASN A 404 8.31 18.50 -20.33
N ARG A 405 8.72 19.72 -20.72
CA ARG A 405 7.93 20.95 -20.49
C ARG A 405 6.57 20.95 -21.19
N GLY A 406 6.37 20.11 -22.21
CA GLY A 406 5.10 19.98 -22.89
C GLY A 406 4.08 19.10 -22.19
N ILE A 407 4.47 18.39 -21.13
CA ILE A 407 3.62 17.48 -20.38
C ILE A 407 3.29 18.13 -19.04
N LYS A 408 2.01 18.41 -18.83
CA LYS A 408 1.49 18.90 -17.56
C LYS A 408 1.32 17.76 -16.56
N LEU A 409 0.79 16.62 -17.00
CA LEU A 409 0.53 15.46 -16.15
C LEU A 409 0.78 14.15 -16.89
N ALA A 410 1.46 13.21 -16.23
CA ALA A 410 1.57 11.82 -16.67
C ALA A 410 0.96 10.88 -15.62
N HIS A 411 -0.26 10.38 -15.88
CA HIS A 411 -1.01 9.51 -14.98
C HIS A 411 -0.87 8.05 -15.42
N LEU A 412 -0.03 7.28 -14.71
CA LEU A 412 0.09 5.84 -14.89
C LEU A 412 -1.11 5.12 -14.28
N ASN A 413 -1.82 4.29 -15.05
CA ASN A 413 -2.87 3.42 -14.52
C ASN A 413 -2.24 2.17 -13.88
N PRO A 414 -2.47 1.91 -12.58
CA PRO A 414 -1.91 0.72 -11.95
C PRO A 414 -2.48 -0.62 -12.41
N LYS A 415 -3.60 -0.61 -13.12
CA LYS A 415 -4.27 -1.83 -13.60
C LYS A 415 -3.54 -2.43 -14.80
N LYS A 416 -2.91 -3.58 -14.58
CA LYS A 416 -2.42 -4.48 -15.63
C LYS A 416 -3.60 -5.08 -16.41
N CYS A 417 -3.60 -4.95 -17.73
CA CYS A 417 -4.66 -5.45 -18.60
C CYS A 417 -4.15 -6.65 -19.43
N GLN A 418 -4.90 -7.76 -19.45
CA GLN A 418 -4.54 -8.97 -20.23
C GLN A 418 -5.68 -9.32 -21.20
N PRO A 419 -5.80 -8.61 -22.34
CA PRO A 419 -6.98 -8.70 -23.20
C PRO A 419 -7.06 -9.98 -24.04
N THR A 420 -5.92 -10.58 -24.40
CA THR A 420 -5.87 -11.69 -25.38
C THR A 420 -5.41 -13.01 -24.73
N SER A 421 -4.33 -12.96 -23.95
CA SER A 421 -3.75 -14.14 -23.32
C SER A 421 -3.08 -13.75 -22.01
N LYS A 422 -2.85 -14.73 -21.14
CA LYS A 422 -2.07 -14.53 -19.90
C LYS A 422 -0.58 -14.26 -20.13
N ALA A 423 -0.09 -14.49 -21.35
CA ALA A 423 1.29 -14.21 -21.74
C ALA A 423 1.45 -12.82 -22.39
N GLN A 424 0.36 -12.05 -22.49
CA GLN A 424 0.34 -10.69 -23.02
C GLN A 424 -0.25 -9.73 -21.99
N SER A 425 0.45 -8.64 -21.72
CA SER A 425 0.02 -7.62 -20.77
C SER A 425 0.19 -6.22 -21.32
N ILE A 426 -0.74 -5.35 -20.94
CA ILE A 426 -0.79 -3.97 -21.40
C ILE A 426 -0.97 -3.03 -20.22
N TRP A 427 -0.15 -1.98 -20.20
CA TRP A 427 -0.25 -0.86 -19.26
C TRP A 427 -0.45 0.46 -20.01
N PHE A 428 -1.03 1.44 -19.33
CA PHE A 428 -1.39 2.73 -19.93
C PHE A 428 -0.92 3.89 -19.05
N ILE A 429 -0.37 4.92 -19.69
CA ILE A 429 -0.15 6.24 -19.08
C ILE A 429 -1.03 7.24 -19.82
N GLY A 430 -1.91 7.92 -19.10
CA GLY A 430 -2.71 9.04 -19.60
C GLY A 430 -1.87 10.32 -19.55
N LEU A 431 -1.93 11.12 -20.60
CA LEU A 431 -1.18 12.36 -20.71
C LEU A 431 -2.10 13.57 -20.79
N GLU A 432 -1.75 14.60 -20.03
CA GLU A 432 -2.27 15.96 -20.18
C GLU A 432 -1.13 16.85 -20.68
N PHE A 433 -1.31 17.47 -21.83
CA PHE A 433 -0.33 18.40 -22.39
C PHE A 433 -0.58 19.82 -21.90
N ASP A 434 0.50 20.59 -21.86
CA ASP A 434 0.39 22.03 -21.72
C ASP A 434 -0.31 22.62 -22.96
N GLU A 435 -1.19 23.61 -22.78
CA GLU A 435 -2.02 24.19 -23.84
C GLU A 435 -1.21 24.80 -24.99
N VAL A 436 0.06 25.13 -24.74
CA VAL A 436 0.96 25.76 -25.71
C VAL A 436 1.52 24.75 -26.73
N VAL A 437 1.43 23.44 -26.48
CA VAL A 437 2.07 22.41 -27.32
C VAL A 437 1.11 21.83 -28.36
N LYS A 438 1.40 22.09 -29.64
CA LYS A 438 0.60 21.58 -30.78
C LYS A 438 1.03 20.18 -31.25
N ASN A 439 2.34 19.93 -31.29
CA ASN A 439 2.94 18.66 -31.68
C ASN A 439 4.00 18.30 -30.66
N MET A 440 4.00 17.06 -30.19
CA MET A 440 4.97 16.59 -29.22
C MET A 440 5.48 15.22 -29.64
N ASP A 441 6.81 15.10 -29.66
CA ASP A 441 7.52 13.86 -29.91
C ASP A 441 7.99 13.29 -28.57
N LEU A 442 7.56 12.05 -28.28
CA LEU A 442 7.89 11.29 -27.07
C LEU A 442 8.93 10.20 -27.33
N THR A 443 9.40 10.08 -28.58
CA THR A 443 10.26 8.99 -29.03
C THR A 443 11.54 8.93 -28.21
N ARG A 444 12.15 10.09 -27.92
CA ARG A 444 13.39 10.16 -27.14
C ARG A 444 13.24 9.62 -25.71
N GLU A 445 12.19 10.02 -25.00
CA GLU A 445 11.92 9.55 -23.64
C GLU A 445 11.64 8.05 -23.61
N ILE A 446 10.85 7.57 -24.59
CA ILE A 446 10.47 6.17 -24.72
C ILE A 446 11.70 5.29 -25.06
N ASP A 447 12.51 5.70 -26.03
CA ASP A 447 13.67 4.93 -26.47
C ASP A 447 14.75 4.86 -25.39
N ASN A 448 15.00 5.97 -24.69
CA ASN A 448 15.91 5.96 -23.54
C ASN A 448 15.42 5.04 -22.44
N PHE A 449 14.11 5.00 -22.18
CA PHE A 449 13.54 4.07 -21.21
C PHE A 449 13.70 2.62 -21.65
N LYS A 450 13.35 2.28 -22.90
CA LYS A 450 13.53 0.94 -23.48
C LYS A 450 14.99 0.49 -23.41
N TRP A 451 15.93 1.36 -23.77
CA TRP A 451 17.36 1.05 -23.74
C TRP A 451 17.83 0.73 -22.32
N ASN A 452 17.51 1.58 -21.34
CA ASN A 452 17.89 1.36 -19.94
C ASN A 452 17.28 0.06 -19.37
N LEU A 453 16.03 -0.22 -19.73
CA LEU A 453 15.31 -1.39 -19.29
C LEU A 453 15.93 -2.67 -19.86
N ASN A 454 16.30 -2.68 -21.14
CA ASN A 454 17.00 -3.78 -21.80
C ASN A 454 18.40 -4.02 -21.20
N VAL A 455 19.16 -2.96 -20.90
CA VAL A 455 20.47 -3.09 -20.24
C VAL A 455 20.35 -3.73 -18.87
N GLN A 456 19.37 -3.31 -18.07
CA GLN A 456 19.12 -3.89 -16.74
C GLN A 456 18.63 -5.33 -16.82
N ALA A 457 17.71 -5.64 -17.74
CA ALA A 457 17.18 -6.99 -17.91
C ALA A 457 18.28 -8.01 -18.24
N LYS A 458 19.23 -7.64 -19.12
CA LYS A 458 20.38 -8.49 -19.47
C LYS A 458 21.30 -8.84 -18.29
N GLN A 459 21.29 -8.04 -17.22
CA GLN A 459 22.09 -8.30 -16.02
C GLN A 459 21.40 -9.28 -15.06
N ILE A 460 20.11 -9.57 -15.25
CA ILE A 460 19.35 -10.47 -14.39
C ILE A 460 19.41 -11.88 -14.99
N ALA A 461 20.10 -12.80 -14.30
CA ALA A 461 20.22 -14.19 -14.73
C ALA A 461 18.83 -14.84 -14.83
N GLY A 462 18.57 -15.55 -15.93
CA GLY A 462 17.30 -16.28 -16.16
C GLY A 462 16.15 -15.44 -16.74
N PHE A 463 16.37 -14.16 -17.06
CA PHE A 463 15.38 -13.38 -17.81
C PHE A 463 15.33 -13.85 -19.27
N GLU A 464 14.24 -14.54 -19.64
CA GLU A 464 13.96 -14.86 -21.04
C GLU A 464 13.63 -13.58 -21.84
N GLU A 465 13.87 -13.59 -23.15
CA GLU A 465 13.53 -12.47 -24.02
C GLU A 465 12.01 -12.30 -24.15
N VAL A 466 11.59 -11.04 -24.16
CA VAL A 466 10.20 -10.60 -24.30
C VAL A 466 10.13 -9.51 -25.37
N GLU A 467 8.98 -9.39 -26.02
CA GLU A 467 8.70 -8.30 -26.94
C GLU A 467 7.98 -7.18 -26.18
N LEU A 468 8.64 -6.02 -26.06
CA LEU A 468 8.09 -4.84 -25.39
C LEU A 468 7.90 -3.70 -26.41
N ASP A 469 6.66 -3.43 -26.76
CA ASP A 469 6.29 -2.24 -27.51
C ASP A 469 5.82 -1.12 -26.56
N ILE A 470 6.23 0.10 -26.86
CA ILE A 470 5.79 1.31 -26.16
C ILE A 470 5.52 2.35 -27.23
N SER A 471 4.27 2.79 -27.31
CA SER A 471 3.81 3.66 -28.38
C SER A 471 2.82 4.70 -27.87
N TYR A 472 2.88 5.90 -28.47
CA TYR A 472 1.91 6.96 -28.24
C TYR A 472 0.66 6.74 -29.09
N VAL A 473 -0.52 6.92 -28.49
CA VAL A 473 -1.81 6.77 -29.16
C VAL A 473 -2.82 7.83 -28.72
N LYS A 474 -3.76 8.16 -29.60
CA LYS A 474 -4.95 8.95 -29.25
C LYS A 474 -6.02 8.05 -28.64
N ARG A 475 -6.91 8.62 -27.83
CA ARG A 475 -8.05 7.90 -27.22
C ARG A 475 -8.87 7.08 -28.23
N SER A 476 -9.09 7.61 -29.44
CA SER A 476 -9.84 6.92 -30.51
C SER A 476 -9.18 5.63 -31.00
N GLN A 477 -7.88 5.46 -30.75
CA GLN A 477 -7.10 4.29 -31.17
C GLN A 477 -7.04 3.20 -30.08
N LEU A 478 -7.51 3.47 -28.86
CA LEU A 478 -7.47 2.51 -27.75
C LEU A 478 -8.26 1.22 -28.05
N ILE A 479 -9.27 1.28 -28.92
CA ILE A 479 -10.05 0.11 -29.36
C ILE A 479 -9.20 -0.96 -30.05
N LYS A 480 -8.00 -0.61 -30.52
CA LYS A 480 -7.03 -1.55 -31.08
C LYS A 480 -6.34 -2.42 -30.03
N TYR A 481 -6.34 -1.98 -28.76
CA TYR A 481 -5.60 -2.62 -27.67
C TYR A 481 -6.53 -3.24 -26.62
N LEU A 482 -7.74 -2.68 -26.46
CA LEU A 482 -8.70 -3.13 -25.45
C LEU A 482 -10.08 -3.37 -26.07
N PRO A 483 -10.82 -4.39 -25.59
CA PRO A 483 -12.23 -4.58 -25.96
C PRO A 483 -13.09 -3.37 -25.58
N ALA A 484 -14.15 -3.13 -26.35
CA ALA A 484 -15.10 -2.03 -26.10
C ALA A 484 -15.75 -2.09 -24.70
N ALA A 485 -15.91 -3.28 -24.13
CA ALA A 485 -16.44 -3.47 -22.79
C ALA A 485 -15.52 -2.86 -21.71
N GLU A 486 -14.20 -3.08 -21.79
CA GLU A 486 -13.24 -2.50 -20.84
C GLU A 486 -13.15 -0.97 -21.00
N LEU A 487 -13.21 -0.47 -22.23
CA LEU A 487 -13.21 0.98 -22.48
C LEU A 487 -14.47 1.70 -21.97
N LYS A 488 -15.57 0.98 -21.76
CA LYS A 488 -16.84 1.51 -21.23
C LYS A 488 -17.07 1.18 -19.75
N LYS A 489 -16.14 0.50 -19.10
CA LYS A 489 -16.27 0.08 -17.70
C LYS A 489 -16.15 1.27 -16.76
N GLY A 490 -16.95 1.27 -15.69
CA GLY A 490 -16.91 2.29 -14.64
C GLY A 490 -17.57 3.60 -15.02
N ARG A 491 -17.52 4.56 -14.10
CA ARG A 491 -18.12 5.89 -14.24
C ARG A 491 -17.28 6.75 -15.16
N PHE A 492 -17.90 7.27 -16.22
CA PHE A 492 -17.25 8.17 -17.14
C PHE A 492 -16.87 9.49 -16.47
N PHE A 493 -15.66 9.96 -16.78
CA PHE A 493 -15.20 11.25 -16.33
C PHE A 493 -15.96 12.36 -17.05
N VAL A 494 -16.59 13.24 -16.29
CA VAL A 494 -17.24 14.45 -16.81
C VAL A 494 -16.36 15.64 -16.46
N ALA A 495 -15.77 16.28 -17.47
CA ALA A 495 -14.99 17.49 -17.27
C ALA A 495 -15.92 18.60 -16.73
N LYS A 496 -15.55 19.21 -15.59
CA LYS A 496 -16.19 20.45 -15.13
C LYS A 496 -15.85 21.56 -16.14
N GLY A 497 -16.79 21.88 -17.03
CA GLY A 497 -16.66 22.98 -18.00
C GLY A 497 -17.16 22.70 -19.44
N SER A 498 -17.51 21.46 -19.80
CA SER A 498 -17.99 21.15 -21.17
C SER A 498 -19.50 20.91 -21.23
N SER A 499 -20.28 21.79 -20.62
CA SER A 499 -21.74 21.77 -20.75
C SER A 499 -22.18 22.90 -21.67
N GLU A 500 -21.94 22.76 -22.98
CA GLU A 500 -22.79 23.46 -23.96
C GLU A 500 -22.95 22.76 -25.33
N ASP A 501 -22.02 21.91 -25.81
CA ASP A 501 -22.09 21.43 -27.21
C ASP A 501 -22.35 19.93 -27.45
N ASN A 502 -23.01 19.20 -26.56
CA ASN A 502 -23.54 17.87 -26.92
C ASN A 502 -24.91 17.63 -26.29
N LYS A 503 -25.94 18.26 -26.86
CA LYS A 503 -27.31 17.78 -26.73
C LYS A 503 -27.61 16.87 -27.92
N GLU A 504 -27.38 15.58 -27.74
CA GLU A 504 -28.27 14.51 -28.18
C GLU A 504 -27.80 13.21 -27.53
N ASN A 505 -28.72 12.51 -26.87
CA ASN A 505 -28.56 11.26 -26.13
C ASN A 505 -27.90 11.30 -24.72
N ALA A 506 -28.65 11.83 -23.75
CA ALA A 506 -28.74 11.23 -22.41
C ALA A 506 -29.93 11.84 -21.63
N GLY A 507 -30.97 11.04 -21.39
CA GLY A 507 -31.95 11.34 -20.35
C GLY A 507 -31.32 11.08 -18.98
N GLY A 508 -31.13 12.12 -18.18
CA GLY A 508 -30.58 12.03 -16.83
C GLY A 508 -30.45 13.41 -16.19
N LEU A 509 -30.87 13.53 -14.93
CA LEU A 509 -31.15 14.77 -14.21
C LEU A 509 -30.05 15.85 -14.30
N LYS A 510 -30.47 17.08 -14.58
CA LYS A 510 -29.64 18.30 -14.53
C LYS A 510 -29.16 18.57 -13.10
N ARG A 511 -27.84 18.56 -12.88
CA ARG A 511 -27.19 19.16 -11.71
C ARG A 511 -26.97 20.65 -11.97
N LYS A 512 -27.58 21.52 -11.14
CA LYS A 512 -27.07 22.88 -10.91
C LYS A 512 -26.27 22.83 -9.62
N CYS A 513 -24.99 23.15 -9.66
CA CYS A 513 -24.21 23.41 -8.45
C CYS A 513 -23.27 24.59 -8.73
N GLY A 514 -23.42 25.64 -7.92
CA GLY A 514 -22.58 26.83 -7.95
C GLY A 514 -21.21 26.56 -7.32
N ASP A 515 -20.27 27.43 -7.67
CA ASP A 515 -18.87 27.39 -7.28
C ASP A 515 -18.69 27.52 -5.75
N PRO A 516 -18.09 26.53 -5.02
CA PRO A 516 -17.97 26.61 -3.55
C PRO A 516 -16.68 27.28 -3.04
N MET A 517 -15.79 27.80 -3.90
CA MET A 517 -14.49 28.32 -3.44
C MET A 517 -14.40 29.84 -3.22
N ALA A 518 -15.50 30.59 -3.33
CA ALA A 518 -15.47 32.06 -3.24
C ALA A 518 -16.02 32.68 -1.93
N SER A 519 -16.48 31.93 -0.92
CA SER A 519 -17.20 32.54 0.23
C SER A 519 -16.61 32.35 1.63
N VAL A 520 -15.40 31.80 1.79
CA VAL A 520 -14.77 31.66 3.13
C VAL A 520 -13.46 32.43 3.19
N ALA A 521 -13.52 33.73 2.95
CA ALA A 521 -12.43 34.66 3.22
C ALA A 521 -12.98 36.04 3.61
N SER A 522 -13.80 36.10 4.66
CA SER A 522 -14.09 37.34 5.39
C SER A 522 -14.92 37.05 6.63
N LYS A 523 -14.27 36.82 7.78
CA LYS A 523 -14.71 37.37 9.07
C LYS A 523 -13.52 37.37 10.04
N LYS A 524 -13.21 38.58 10.49
CA LYS A 524 -12.04 39.03 11.24
C LYS A 524 -12.03 38.51 12.68
N LEU A 525 -10.81 38.50 13.23
CA LEU A 525 -10.47 38.51 14.64
C LEU A 525 -11.39 39.40 15.48
N CYS A 526 -11.84 38.86 16.61
CA CYS A 526 -11.69 39.42 17.96
C CYS A 526 -11.51 38.25 18.92
#